data_AF-K0PGG9-F1
#
_entry.id   AF-K0PGG9-F1
#
_cell.length_a   1.000
_cell.length_b   1.000
_cell.length_c   1.000
_cell.angle_alpha   90.00
_cell.angle_beta   90.00
_cell.angle_gamma   90.00
#
_symmetry.space_group_name_H-M   'P 1'
#
loop_
_entity.id
_entity.type
_entity.pdbx_description
1 polymer ?
#
loop_
_entity_poly.entity_id
_entity_poly.type
_entity_poly.pdbx_seq_one_letter_code
_entity_poly.pdbx_strand_id
1 'polypeptide(L)'
;MGSFVSLRSATREDATELALLTDIASHGFASWLWLAELGNGGADTPMERGRQKLRADQWQGSWSDAVIAAAYGEVAGAAIGYGLGEGIRNIEADRPALKPVIDLQKMVVGSWFIETLGVYRHLRGIGIGRRLLEDQIERAENAPVSLITAGYNEAALSLYRKSGFSEAARADAVAFFENGRKHEWVLLTRDAR
;
A
#
# COMPACT_ATOMS: atom_id res chain seq x y z
N MET A 1 -9.36 17.87 22.99
CA MET A 1 -8.16 18.21 22.21
C MET A 1 -8.38 17.72 20.79
N GLY A 2 -8.36 18.61 19.80
CA GLY A 2 -8.49 18.20 18.39
C GLY A 2 -7.37 17.23 18.01
N SER A 3 -7.67 16.24 17.18
CA SER A 3 -6.65 15.34 16.65
C SER A 3 -5.57 16.16 15.96
N PHE A 4 -4.32 15.97 16.36
CA PHE A 4 -3.15 16.60 15.74
C PHE A 4 -2.99 16.22 14.25
N VAL A 5 -3.64 15.12 13.85
CA VAL A 5 -3.68 14.57 12.50
C VAL A 5 -5.10 14.70 11.95
N SER A 6 -5.26 15.30 10.77
CA SER A 6 -6.52 15.27 10.03
C SER A 6 -6.45 14.26 8.90
N LEU A 7 -7.54 13.56 8.65
CA LEU A 7 -7.70 12.69 7.50
C LEU A 7 -8.70 13.33 6.53
N ARG A 8 -8.42 13.21 5.23
CA ARG A 8 -9.35 13.60 4.16
C ARG A 8 -9.22 12.61 3.01
N SER A 9 -10.31 12.41 2.26
CA SER A 9 -10.21 11.73 0.96
C SER A 9 -9.20 12.46 0.07
N ALA A 10 -8.44 11.70 -0.71
CA ALA A 10 -7.54 12.28 -1.68
C ALA A 10 -8.32 12.90 -2.85
N THR A 11 -7.68 13.83 -3.54
CA THR A 11 -8.12 14.32 -4.86
C THR A 11 -7.09 13.91 -5.91
N ARG A 12 -7.40 14.12 -7.18
CA ARG A 12 -6.47 13.87 -8.29
C ARG A 12 -5.13 14.59 -8.14
N GLU A 13 -5.15 15.76 -7.50
CA GLU A 13 -4.00 16.63 -7.29
C GLU A 13 -3.00 16.01 -6.29
N ASP A 14 -3.47 15.10 -5.43
CA ASP A 14 -2.61 14.37 -4.48
C ASP A 14 -1.79 13.25 -5.15
N ALA A 15 -2.00 12.96 -6.44
CA ALA A 15 -1.37 11.82 -7.12
C ALA A 15 0.17 11.80 -7.01
N THR A 16 0.82 12.97 -6.92
CA THR A 16 2.27 13.04 -6.69
C THR A 16 2.64 12.53 -5.30
N GLU A 17 1.93 12.98 -4.26
CA GLU A 17 2.15 12.54 -2.88
C GLU A 17 1.82 11.05 -2.72
N LEU A 18 0.73 10.60 -3.34
CA LEU A 18 0.37 9.19 -3.35
C LEU A 18 1.46 8.33 -4.00
N ALA A 19 2.06 8.78 -5.11
CA ALA A 19 3.14 8.05 -5.77
C ALA A 19 4.37 7.91 -4.87
N LEU A 20 4.78 9.00 -4.22
CA LEU A 20 5.90 9.00 -3.29
C LEU A 20 5.63 8.09 -2.08
N LEU A 21 4.46 8.19 -1.46
CA LEU A 21 4.11 7.42 -0.28
C LEU A 21 3.90 5.93 -0.58
N THR A 22 3.41 5.59 -1.77
CA THR A 22 3.33 4.21 -2.28
C THR A 22 4.73 3.61 -2.44
N ASP A 23 5.66 4.36 -3.03
CA ASP A 23 7.04 3.89 -3.18
C ASP A 23 7.77 3.74 -1.82
N ILE A 24 7.53 4.68 -0.89
CA ILE A 24 8.03 4.59 0.48
C ILE A 24 7.47 3.36 1.21
N ALA A 25 6.16 3.11 1.11
CA ALA A 25 5.49 2.00 1.78
C ALA A 25 5.93 0.64 1.21
N SER A 26 6.17 0.59 -0.10
CA SER A 26 6.61 -0.62 -0.82
C SER A 26 8.13 -0.81 -0.83
N HIS A 27 8.90 0.06 -0.16
CA HIS A 27 10.36 0.00 -0.09
C HIS A 27 11.04 -0.01 -1.47
N GLY A 28 10.55 0.80 -2.42
CA GLY A 28 11.12 0.90 -3.76
C GLY A 28 10.57 -0.13 -4.76
N PHE A 29 9.67 -1.03 -4.34
CA PHE A 29 9.06 -1.99 -5.25
C PHE A 29 8.17 -1.31 -6.31
N ALA A 30 7.42 -0.28 -5.93
CA ALA A 30 6.56 0.46 -6.85
C ALA A 30 7.35 1.17 -7.95
N SER A 31 8.40 1.92 -7.61
CA SER A 31 9.25 2.58 -8.61
C SER A 31 10.00 1.60 -9.50
N TRP A 32 10.43 0.44 -8.98
CA TRP A 32 10.98 -0.63 -9.81
C TRP A 32 9.96 -1.14 -10.83
N LEU A 33 8.71 -1.37 -10.43
CA LEU A 33 7.65 -1.80 -11.33
C LEU A 33 7.38 -0.74 -12.40
N TRP A 34 7.27 0.53 -12.01
CA TRP A 34 7.02 1.63 -12.94
C TRP A 34 8.18 1.86 -13.92
N LEU A 35 9.42 1.63 -13.50
CA LEU A 35 10.58 1.67 -14.40
C LEU A 35 10.43 0.63 -15.52
N ALA A 36 9.99 -0.58 -15.16
CA ALA A 36 9.76 -1.64 -16.14
C ALA A 36 8.57 -1.38 -17.07
N GLU A 37 7.71 -0.41 -16.76
CA GLU A 37 6.58 0.02 -17.60
C GLU A 37 6.97 1.13 -18.60
N LEU A 38 8.12 1.79 -18.44
CA LEU A 38 8.54 2.90 -19.33
C LEU A 38 8.75 2.45 -20.78
N GLY A 39 9.07 1.18 -21.01
CA GLY A 39 9.20 0.60 -22.35
C GLY A 39 7.93 0.70 -23.20
N ASN A 40 6.78 0.99 -22.59
CA ASN A 40 5.50 1.17 -23.27
C ASN A 40 5.24 2.62 -23.73
N GLY A 41 6.17 3.54 -23.46
CA GLY A 41 6.03 4.98 -23.72
C GLY A 41 5.07 5.69 -22.74
N GLY A 42 4.95 7.01 -22.89
CA GLY A 42 3.98 7.82 -22.15
C GLY A 42 4.45 8.44 -20.83
N ALA A 43 5.68 8.18 -20.39
CA ALA A 43 6.34 8.86 -19.27
C ALA A 43 7.87 8.82 -19.44
N ASP A 44 8.57 9.84 -18.95
CA ASP A 44 10.02 9.95 -19.00
C ASP A 44 10.70 9.30 -17.78
N THR A 45 9.99 9.20 -16.66
CA THR A 45 10.53 8.67 -15.40
C THR A 45 9.56 7.71 -14.69
N PRO A 46 10.07 6.78 -13.85
CA PRO A 46 9.20 5.89 -13.08
C PRO A 46 8.22 6.64 -12.17
N MET A 47 8.65 7.77 -11.62
CA MET A 47 7.80 8.59 -10.74
C MET A 47 6.70 9.31 -11.50
N GLU A 48 6.99 9.81 -12.71
CA GLU A 48 5.95 10.33 -13.59
C GLU A 48 4.92 9.25 -13.92
N ARG A 49 5.38 8.04 -14.25
CA ARG A 49 4.51 6.90 -14.51
C ARG A 49 3.63 6.55 -13.31
N GLY A 50 4.21 6.47 -12.11
CA GLY A 50 3.46 6.24 -10.87
C GLY A 50 2.39 7.31 -10.61
N ARG A 51 2.76 8.59 -10.76
CA ARG A 51 1.81 9.71 -10.65
C ARG A 51 0.67 9.61 -11.66
N GLN A 52 0.95 9.27 -12.91
CA GLN A 52 -0.09 9.10 -13.94
C GLN A 52 -1.07 7.98 -13.57
N LYS A 53 -0.55 6.83 -13.10
CA LYS A 53 -1.39 5.70 -12.66
C LYS A 53 -2.31 6.09 -11.51
N LEU A 54 -1.78 6.76 -10.50
CA LEU A 54 -2.55 7.16 -9.31
C LEU A 54 -3.52 8.32 -9.58
N ARG A 55 -3.31 9.10 -10.65
CA ARG A 55 -4.23 10.17 -11.08
C ARG A 55 -5.41 9.68 -11.94
N ALA A 56 -5.32 8.48 -12.51
CA ALA A 56 -6.35 7.93 -13.39
C ALA A 56 -7.62 7.54 -12.61
N ASP A 57 -8.80 7.60 -13.25
CA ASP A 57 -10.10 7.33 -12.57
C ASP A 57 -10.57 5.90 -12.61
N GLN A 58 -10.09 5.13 -13.58
CA GLN A 58 -10.63 3.81 -13.89
C GLN A 58 -9.79 2.68 -13.29
N TRP A 59 -8.87 3.03 -12.39
CA TRP A 59 -7.95 2.08 -11.80
C TRP A 59 -8.26 1.88 -10.31
N GLN A 60 -8.44 0.62 -9.92
CA GLN A 60 -8.53 0.24 -8.51
C GLN A 60 -7.17 0.49 -7.84
N GLY A 61 -7.16 1.15 -6.69
CA GLY A 61 -5.94 1.66 -6.06
C GLY A 61 -5.51 3.03 -6.59
N SER A 62 -6.39 3.79 -7.24
CA SER A 62 -6.12 5.18 -7.63
C SER A 62 -6.48 6.17 -6.53
N TRP A 63 -6.37 7.48 -6.83
CA TRP A 63 -6.69 8.56 -5.90
C TRP A 63 -8.09 8.45 -5.26
N SER A 64 -9.08 7.87 -5.94
CA SER A 64 -10.43 7.72 -5.39
C SER A 64 -10.51 6.73 -4.22
N ASP A 65 -9.57 5.79 -4.15
CA ASP A 65 -9.46 4.78 -3.08
C ASP A 65 -8.55 5.25 -1.93
N ALA A 66 -8.05 6.47 -2.01
CA ALA A 66 -7.00 6.96 -1.13
C ALA A 66 -7.51 7.94 -0.06
N VAL A 67 -6.83 7.92 1.09
CA VAL A 67 -6.96 8.89 2.17
C VAL A 67 -5.60 9.55 2.42
N ILE A 68 -5.61 10.87 2.60
CA ILE A 68 -4.44 11.66 2.98
C ILE A 68 -4.50 11.96 4.47
N ALA A 69 -3.40 11.73 5.17
CA ALA A 69 -3.16 12.25 6.51
C ALA A 69 -2.37 13.55 6.41
N ALA A 70 -2.93 14.64 6.95
CA ALA A 70 -2.24 15.92 7.10
C ALA A 70 -1.88 16.17 8.57
N ALA A 71 -0.67 16.66 8.79
CA ALA A 71 -0.13 17.00 10.10
C ALA A 71 0.87 18.15 9.97
N TYR A 72 0.96 19.05 10.95
CA TYR A 72 1.84 20.22 10.90
C TYR A 72 1.70 21.10 9.63
N GLY A 73 0.53 21.08 8.97
CA GLY A 73 0.27 21.86 7.76
C GLY A 73 0.80 21.25 6.46
N GLU A 74 1.29 20.01 6.48
CA GLU A 74 1.76 19.28 5.31
C GLU A 74 1.11 17.89 5.18
N VAL A 75 1.27 17.26 4.01
CA VAL A 75 0.93 15.85 3.82
C VAL A 75 1.93 15.00 4.58
N ALA A 76 1.44 14.23 5.54
CA ALA A 76 2.29 13.45 6.43
C ALA A 76 2.31 11.95 6.07
N GLY A 77 1.25 11.47 5.44
CA GLY A 77 1.10 10.08 5.04
C GLY A 77 -0.16 9.87 4.22
N ALA A 78 -0.32 8.64 3.73
CA ALA A 78 -1.47 8.24 2.95
C ALA A 78 -1.73 6.75 3.14
N ALA A 79 -2.99 6.36 2.91
CA ALA A 79 -3.33 4.97 2.69
C ALA A 79 -4.16 4.83 1.41
N ILE A 80 -4.00 3.70 0.75
CA ILE A 80 -4.80 3.27 -0.40
C ILE A 80 -5.32 1.89 -0.05
N GLY A 81 -6.63 1.71 -0.08
CA GLY A 81 -7.26 0.43 0.17
C GLY A 81 -8.55 0.29 -0.61
N TYR A 82 -8.87 -0.94 -0.96
CA TYR A 82 -10.00 -1.28 -1.81
C TYR A 82 -10.45 -2.72 -1.59
N GLY A 83 -11.71 -3.03 -1.97
CA GLY A 83 -12.22 -4.40 -1.94
C GLY A 83 -11.54 -5.27 -3.01
N LEU A 84 -10.86 -6.34 -2.59
CA LEU A 84 -10.15 -7.23 -3.51
C LEU A 84 -11.13 -8.27 -4.09
N GLY A 85 -11.52 -8.08 -5.35
CA GLY A 85 -12.47 -8.98 -6.04
C GLY A 85 -11.83 -10.19 -6.71
N GLU A 86 -12.67 -11.07 -7.26
CA GLU A 86 -12.27 -12.30 -7.97
C GLU A 86 -11.32 -12.08 -9.17
N GLY A 87 -11.28 -10.86 -9.72
CA GLY A 87 -10.40 -10.50 -10.84
C GLY A 87 -8.92 -10.79 -10.57
N ILE A 88 -8.46 -10.72 -9.32
CA ILE A 88 -7.06 -11.03 -8.94
C ILE A 88 -6.65 -12.45 -9.29
N ARG A 89 -7.60 -13.41 -9.32
CA ARG A 89 -7.30 -14.81 -9.66
C ARG A 89 -6.85 -14.97 -11.10
N ASN A 90 -7.32 -14.09 -11.98
CA ASN A 90 -6.99 -14.08 -13.41
C ASN A 90 -5.68 -13.33 -13.70
N ILE A 91 -5.08 -12.65 -12.71
CA ILE A 91 -3.82 -11.96 -12.90
C ILE A 91 -2.67 -12.98 -12.91
N GLU A 92 -1.94 -13.00 -14.01
CA GLU A 92 -0.67 -13.72 -14.14
C GLU A 92 0.49 -12.75 -13.95
N ALA A 93 1.47 -13.17 -13.14
CA ALA A 93 2.67 -12.38 -12.92
C ALA A 93 3.54 -12.39 -14.18
N ASP A 94 3.71 -11.23 -14.81
CA ASP A 94 4.56 -11.06 -15.98
C ASP A 94 6.06 -10.89 -15.62
N ARG A 95 6.36 -10.76 -14.32
CA ARG A 95 7.71 -10.65 -13.76
C ARG A 95 7.85 -11.53 -12.50
N PRO A 96 8.99 -12.21 -12.29
CA PRO A 96 9.20 -13.08 -11.14
C PRO A 96 8.96 -12.42 -9.77
N ALA A 97 9.32 -11.14 -9.61
CA ALA A 97 9.14 -10.42 -8.35
C ALA A 97 7.69 -10.08 -8.00
N LEU A 98 6.78 -10.08 -8.98
CA LEU A 98 5.34 -9.88 -8.73
C LEU A 98 4.65 -11.15 -8.23
N LYS A 99 5.16 -12.32 -8.62
CA LYS A 99 4.51 -13.61 -8.37
C LYS A 99 4.20 -13.84 -6.87
N PRO A 100 5.15 -13.68 -5.92
CA PRO A 100 4.86 -13.88 -4.50
C PRO A 100 3.74 -12.97 -3.99
N VAL A 101 3.72 -11.71 -4.40
CA VAL A 101 2.71 -10.73 -3.94
C VAL A 101 1.34 -11.06 -4.51
N ILE A 102 1.25 -11.37 -5.81
CA ILE A 102 0.00 -11.76 -6.47
C ILE A 102 -0.55 -13.06 -5.87
N ASP A 103 0.30 -14.06 -5.64
CA ASP A 103 -0.11 -15.34 -5.04
C ASP A 103 -0.69 -15.14 -3.62
N LEU A 104 -0.08 -14.26 -2.81
CA LEU A 104 -0.61 -13.89 -1.49
C LEU A 104 -1.95 -13.13 -1.61
N GLN A 105 -2.09 -12.20 -2.55
CA GLN A 105 -3.35 -11.48 -2.77
C GLN A 105 -4.50 -12.43 -3.16
N LYS A 106 -4.23 -13.46 -3.96
CA LYS A 106 -5.23 -14.49 -4.34
C LYS A 106 -5.79 -15.25 -3.12
N MET A 107 -5.11 -15.27 -1.98
CA MET A 107 -5.58 -15.92 -0.76
C MET A 107 -6.63 -15.11 0.01
N VAL A 108 -6.76 -13.80 -0.28
CA VAL A 108 -7.59 -12.87 0.50
C VAL A 108 -8.66 -12.17 -0.34
N VAL A 109 -9.13 -12.85 -1.38
CA VAL A 109 -10.29 -12.40 -2.17
C VAL A 109 -11.50 -12.20 -1.25
N GLY A 110 -12.20 -11.07 -1.43
CA GLY A 110 -13.33 -10.66 -0.60
C GLY A 110 -12.95 -9.80 0.61
N SER A 111 -11.67 -9.56 0.85
CA SER A 111 -11.20 -8.64 1.89
C SER A 111 -11.07 -7.19 1.39
N TRP A 112 -11.08 -6.23 2.32
CA TRP A 112 -10.54 -4.91 2.10
C TRP A 112 -9.00 -4.99 2.14
N PHE A 113 -8.36 -4.89 0.98
CA PHE A 113 -6.91 -4.97 0.85
C PHE A 113 -6.32 -3.57 0.96
N ILE A 114 -5.47 -3.36 1.98
CA ILE A 114 -4.70 -2.13 2.14
C ILE A 114 -3.41 -2.30 1.35
N GLU A 115 -3.41 -1.77 0.13
CA GLU A 115 -2.26 -1.81 -0.78
C GLU A 115 -1.14 -0.89 -0.29
N THR A 116 -1.49 0.31 0.18
CA THR A 116 -0.52 1.30 0.66
C THR A 116 -0.90 1.78 2.05
N LEU A 117 0.08 1.84 2.94
CA LEU A 117 0.02 2.59 4.19
C LEU A 117 1.40 3.20 4.46
N GLY A 118 1.57 4.45 4.04
CA GLY A 118 2.84 5.17 4.06
C GLY A 118 2.78 6.38 4.98
N VAL A 119 3.86 6.61 5.73
CA VAL A 119 4.09 7.85 6.50
C VAL A 119 5.51 8.31 6.23
N TYR A 120 5.68 9.61 5.97
CA TYR A 120 6.99 10.21 5.79
C TYR A 120 7.86 10.00 7.03
N ARG A 121 9.14 9.67 6.82
CA ARG A 121 10.06 9.24 7.88
C ARG A 121 10.14 10.22 9.06
N HIS A 122 10.16 11.52 8.77
CA HIS A 122 10.29 12.58 9.77
C HIS A 122 9.00 12.80 10.60
N LEU A 123 7.87 12.19 10.20
CA LEU A 123 6.57 12.27 10.88
C LEU A 123 6.11 10.91 11.45
N ARG A 124 7.02 9.93 11.55
CA ARG A 124 6.72 8.64 12.18
C ARG A 124 6.78 8.72 13.70
N GLY A 125 6.19 7.73 14.38
CA GLY A 125 6.26 7.60 15.85
C GLY A 125 5.22 8.42 16.62
N ILE A 126 4.42 9.25 15.93
CA ILE A 126 3.40 10.13 16.55
C ILE A 126 1.96 9.68 16.27
N GLY A 127 1.76 8.42 15.87
CA GLY A 127 0.42 7.82 15.73
C GLY A 127 -0.27 7.96 14.37
N ILE A 128 0.33 8.63 13.38
CA ILE A 128 -0.27 8.82 12.04
C ILE A 128 -0.61 7.49 11.36
N GLY A 129 0.33 6.53 11.34
CA GLY A 129 0.10 5.23 10.72
C GLY A 129 -1.03 4.44 11.37
N ARG A 130 -1.21 4.58 12.69
CA ARG A 130 -2.37 3.98 13.39
C ARG A 130 -3.66 4.63 12.94
N ARG A 131 -3.71 5.95 12.85
CA ARG A 131 -4.91 6.67 12.44
C ARG A 131 -5.32 6.35 11.00
N LEU A 132 -4.35 6.21 10.09
CA LEU A 132 -4.58 5.72 8.73
C LEU A 132 -5.12 4.29 8.73
N LEU A 133 -4.54 3.39 9.53
CA LEU A 133 -5.00 2.00 9.64
C LEU A 133 -6.44 1.92 10.18
N GLU A 134 -6.77 2.71 11.20
CA GLU A 134 -8.12 2.79 11.77
C GLU A 134 -9.15 3.23 10.72
N ASP A 135 -8.84 4.27 9.92
CA ASP A 135 -9.69 4.71 8.79
C ASP A 135 -9.91 3.59 7.77
N GLN A 136 -8.87 2.84 7.42
CA GLN A 136 -9.01 1.72 6.48
C GLN A 136 -9.84 0.56 7.04
N ILE A 137 -9.73 0.29 8.34
CA ILE A 137 -10.60 -0.70 9.01
C ILE A 137 -12.05 -0.23 9.04
N GLU A 138 -12.30 1.07 9.24
CA GLU A 138 -13.66 1.63 9.19
C GLU A 138 -14.26 1.56 7.78
N ARG A 139 -13.47 1.87 6.74
CA ARG A 139 -13.89 1.76 5.33
C ARG A 139 -14.18 0.33 4.88
N ALA A 140 -13.59 -0.67 5.53
CA ALA A 140 -13.85 -2.07 5.24
C ALA A 140 -15.26 -2.51 5.64
N GLU A 141 -15.97 -1.73 6.46
CA GLU A 141 -17.28 -2.09 7.03
C GLU A 141 -17.26 -3.49 7.67
N ASN A 142 -17.94 -4.45 7.06
CA ASN A 142 -18.05 -5.84 7.52
C ASN A 142 -17.10 -6.80 6.79
N ALA A 143 -16.23 -6.31 5.91
CA ALA A 143 -15.24 -7.14 5.25
C ALA A 143 -14.04 -7.42 6.18
N PRO A 144 -13.42 -8.61 6.10
CA PRO A 144 -12.07 -8.80 6.63
C PRO A 144 -11.10 -7.80 6.01
N VAL A 145 -10.05 -7.43 6.74
CA VAL A 145 -9.02 -6.51 6.27
C VAL A 145 -7.72 -7.26 6.06
N SER A 146 -7.01 -7.00 4.97
CA SER A 146 -5.74 -7.65 4.67
C SER A 146 -4.70 -6.66 4.17
N LEU A 147 -3.43 -7.01 4.33
CA LEU A 147 -2.28 -6.26 3.79
C LEU A 147 -1.06 -7.14 3.65
N ILE A 148 -0.11 -6.72 2.83
CA ILE A 148 1.19 -7.38 2.69
C ILE A 148 2.29 -6.40 3.10
N THR A 149 3.26 -6.86 3.89
CA THR A 149 4.43 -6.05 4.24
C THR A 149 5.71 -6.88 4.22
N ALA A 150 6.86 -6.22 4.10
CA ALA A 150 8.15 -6.90 4.17
C ALA A 150 8.41 -7.41 5.61
N GLY A 151 8.88 -8.65 5.74
CA GLY A 151 9.07 -9.32 7.04
C GLY A 151 10.08 -8.64 7.96
N TYR A 152 10.97 -7.78 7.44
CA TYR A 152 11.88 -6.98 8.26
C TYR A 152 11.26 -5.68 8.80
N ASN A 153 10.03 -5.34 8.41
CA ASN A 153 9.38 -4.09 8.81
C ASN A 153 8.74 -4.23 10.20
N GLU A 154 9.60 -4.37 11.22
CA GLU A 154 9.17 -4.62 12.61
C GLU A 154 8.24 -3.54 13.15
N ALA A 155 8.42 -2.29 12.74
CA ALA A 155 7.54 -1.20 13.14
C ALA A 155 6.11 -1.39 12.61
N ALA A 156 5.96 -1.78 11.35
CA ALA A 156 4.66 -2.07 10.75
C ALA A 156 4.04 -3.34 11.34
N LEU A 157 4.82 -4.43 11.47
CA LEU A 157 4.36 -5.67 12.10
C LEU A 157 3.87 -5.44 13.53
N SER A 158 4.58 -4.63 14.32
CA SER A 158 4.16 -4.25 15.68
C SER A 158 2.85 -3.46 15.68
N LEU A 159 2.70 -2.52 14.74
CA LEU A 159 1.46 -1.75 14.58
C LEU A 159 0.29 -2.68 14.25
N TYR A 160 0.41 -3.52 13.23
CA TYR A 160 -0.66 -4.39 12.76
C TYR A 160 -1.10 -5.40 13.82
N ARG A 161 -0.15 -6.06 14.50
CA ARG A 161 -0.47 -6.98 15.61
C ARG A 161 -1.25 -6.29 16.73
N LYS A 162 -0.85 -5.08 17.12
CA LYS A 162 -1.55 -4.27 18.14
C LYS A 162 -2.95 -3.84 17.69
N SER A 163 -3.20 -3.80 16.39
CA SER A 163 -4.49 -3.49 15.77
C SER A 163 -5.33 -4.74 15.45
N GLY A 164 -4.92 -5.91 15.93
CA GLY A 164 -5.69 -7.16 15.82
C GLY A 164 -5.45 -7.95 14.53
N PHE A 165 -4.41 -7.61 13.76
CA PHE A 165 -4.00 -8.44 12.63
C PHE A 165 -3.17 -9.64 13.09
N SER A 166 -3.35 -10.74 12.38
CA SER A 166 -2.55 -11.96 12.52
C SER A 166 -1.89 -12.30 11.17
N GLU A 167 -0.81 -13.06 11.22
CA GLU A 167 -0.13 -13.53 10.01
C GLU A 167 -0.90 -14.70 9.40
N ALA A 168 -1.21 -14.60 8.11
CA ALA A 168 -1.93 -15.63 7.37
C ALA A 168 -1.00 -16.48 6.49
N ALA A 169 0.04 -15.86 5.90
CA ALA A 169 1.00 -16.54 5.05
C ALA A 169 2.30 -15.74 4.88
N ARG A 170 3.35 -16.43 4.40
CA ARG A 170 4.61 -15.84 3.95
C ARG A 170 5.01 -16.37 2.59
N ALA A 171 5.74 -15.55 1.84
CA ALA A 171 6.39 -15.96 0.61
C ALA A 171 7.76 -15.28 0.48
N ASP A 172 8.77 -16.02 0.01
CA ASP A 172 10.09 -15.44 -0.25
C ASP A 172 10.00 -14.34 -1.31
N ALA A 173 10.59 -13.18 -1.02
CA ALA A 173 10.71 -12.13 -2.01
C ALA A 173 11.77 -12.50 -3.04
N VAL A 174 11.44 -12.32 -4.32
CA VAL A 174 12.42 -12.39 -5.40
C VAL A 174 13.08 -11.02 -5.52
N ALA A 175 14.41 -10.97 -5.49
CA ALA A 175 15.15 -9.73 -5.60
C ALA A 175 14.91 -9.04 -6.95
N PHE A 176 14.68 -7.74 -6.91
CA PHE A 176 14.48 -6.88 -8.09
C PHE A 176 15.53 -5.77 -8.21
N PHE A 177 16.41 -5.64 -7.21
CA PHE A 177 17.67 -4.88 -7.25
C PHE A 177 18.82 -5.83 -6.95
N GLU A 178 19.97 -5.65 -7.61
CA GLU A 178 21.16 -6.51 -7.41
C GLU A 178 21.62 -6.56 -5.94
N ASN A 179 21.50 -5.44 -5.23
CA ASN A 179 21.84 -5.31 -3.80
C ASN A 179 20.61 -5.30 -2.89
N GLY A 180 19.48 -5.84 -3.36
CA GLY A 180 18.24 -5.91 -2.59
C GLY A 180 18.39 -6.78 -1.35
N ARG A 181 17.89 -6.29 -0.21
CA ARG A 181 17.84 -7.08 1.02
C ARG A 181 16.94 -8.31 0.80
N LYS A 182 17.48 -9.51 1.04
CA LYS A 182 16.66 -10.73 1.10
C LYS A 182 15.62 -10.60 2.21
N HIS A 183 14.38 -10.89 1.89
CA HIS A 183 13.25 -10.79 2.81
C HIS A 183 12.11 -11.68 2.36
N GLU A 184 11.10 -11.79 3.21
CA GLU A 184 9.83 -12.44 2.90
C GLU A 184 8.74 -11.37 2.81
N TRP A 185 7.75 -11.59 1.97
CA TRP A 185 6.48 -10.92 2.05
C TRP A 185 5.61 -11.62 3.09
N VAL A 186 5.02 -10.84 3.99
CA VAL A 186 4.15 -11.33 5.06
C VAL A 186 2.74 -10.82 4.78
N LEU A 187 1.81 -11.74 4.55
CA LEU A 187 0.40 -11.44 4.46
C LEU A 187 -0.20 -11.43 5.87
N LEU A 188 -0.85 -10.33 6.22
CA LEU A 188 -1.58 -10.19 7.47
C LEU A 188 -3.08 -10.02 7.21
N THR A 189 -3.90 -10.65 8.04
CA THR A 189 -5.35 -10.55 7.99
C THR A 189 -5.92 -10.16 9.36
N ARG A 190 -7.04 -9.46 9.31
CA ARG A 190 -7.88 -9.13 10.46
C ARG A 190 -9.31 -9.50 10.10
N ASP A 191 -9.96 -10.29 10.93
CA ASP A 191 -11.35 -10.70 10.71
C ASP A 191 -12.30 -9.50 10.72
N ALA A 192 -13.46 -9.67 10.09
CA ALA A 192 -14.56 -8.71 10.13
C ALA A 192 -14.97 -8.41 11.59
N ARG A 193 -15.49 -7.20 11.84
CA ARG A 193 -16.08 -6.86 13.14
C ARG A 193 -17.45 -7.49 13.31
#